data_AF-A0A373J0E7-F1
#
_entry.id   AF-A0A373J0E7-F1
#
_cell.length_a   1.000
_cell.length_b   1.000
_cell.length_c   1.000
_cell.angle_alpha   90.00
_cell.angle_beta   90.00
_cell.angle_gamma   90.00
#
_symmetry.space_group_name_H-M   'P 1'
#
loop_
_entity.id
_entity.type
_entity.pdbx_description
1 polymer ?
#
loop_
_entity_poly.entity_id
_entity_poly.type
_entity_poly.pdbx_seq_one_letter_code
_entity_poly.pdbx_strand_id
1 'polypeptide(L)' 'MGSENSVEKDCKEALKQIDEKRYTQMLEKEGIEQILKYGIAFQTKKCCVRRGELS' A
#
# COMPACT_ATOMS: atom_id res chain seq x y z
N MET A 1 -4.51 13.24 22.11
CA MET A 1 -3.99 12.94 20.76
C MET A 1 -3.40 11.55 20.78
N GLY A 2 -4.12 10.53 20.32
CA GLY A 2 -3.59 9.17 20.32
C GLY A 2 -4.67 8.17 19.96
N SER A 3 -4.46 7.48 18.84
CA SER A 3 -4.96 6.13 18.48
C SER A 3 -5.08 5.91 16.96
N GLU A 4 -5.00 6.96 16.13
CA GLU A 4 -5.05 6.83 14.65
C GLU A 4 -3.66 6.57 14.01
N ASN A 5 -2.59 6.81 14.78
CA ASN A 5 -1.22 6.90 14.28
C ASN A 5 -0.55 5.56 13.94
N SER A 6 -1.07 4.42 14.39
CA SER A 6 -0.47 3.10 14.08
C SER A 6 -0.92 2.59 12.72
N VAL A 7 -2.24 2.52 12.47
CA VAL A 7 -2.78 1.95 11.22
C VAL A 7 -2.39 2.78 10.01
N GLU A 8 -2.35 4.11 10.14
CA GLU A 8 -1.88 4.99 9.07
C GLU A 8 -0.38 4.84 8.79
N LYS A 9 0.43 4.62 9.83
CA LYS A 9 1.86 4.32 9.66
C LYS A 9 2.04 2.96 9.00
N ASP A 10 1.32 1.94 9.44
CA ASP A 10 1.37 0.59 8.87
C ASP A 10 0.93 0.60 7.39
N CYS A 11 -0.12 1.35 7.04
CA CYS A 11 -0.51 1.57 5.65
C CYS A 11 0.60 2.23 4.82
N LYS A 12 1.26 3.27 5.35
CA LYS A 12 2.37 3.97 4.67
C LYS A 12 3.60 3.08 4.51
N GLU A 13 3.95 2.31 5.54
CA GLU A 13 5.04 1.33 5.50
C GLU A 13 4.75 0.21 4.49
N ALA A 14 3.51 -0.27 4.42
CA ALA A 14 3.10 -1.26 3.42
C ALA A 14 3.22 -0.72 2.00
N LEU A 15 2.77 0.53 1.76
CA LEU A 15 2.94 1.20 0.46
C LEU A 15 4.42 1.40 0.12
N LYS A 16 5.25 1.77 1.09
CA LYS A 16 6.69 1.93 0.92
C LYS A 16 7.37 0.60 0.60
N GLN A 17 6.96 -0.50 1.24
CA GLN A 17 7.45 -1.83 0.90
C GLN A 17 7.09 -2.25 -0.52
N ILE A 18 5.92 -1.86 -1.03
CA ILE A 18 5.53 -2.16 -2.43
C ILE A 18 6.50 -1.46 -3.40
N ASP A 19 6.90 -0.24 -3.08
CA ASP A 19 7.83 0.56 -3.88
C ASP A 19 9.29 0.07 -3.74
N GLU A 20 9.78 -0.16 -2.52
CA GLU A 20 11.14 -0.66 -2.25
C GLU A 20 11.38 -2.05 -2.83
N LYS A 21 10.41 -2.97 -2.69
CA LYS A 21 10.52 -4.32 -3.26
C LYS A 21 10.31 -4.33 -4.77
N ARG A 22 9.94 -3.19 -5.36
CA ARG A 22 9.65 -3.02 -6.78
C ARG A 22 8.79 -4.17 -7.31
N TYR A 23 7.74 -4.54 -6.59
CA TYR A 23 6.80 -5.55 -7.09
C TYR A 23 6.21 -5.12 -8.44
N THR A 24 6.16 -3.81 -8.69
CA THR A 24 5.79 -3.25 -9.98
C THR A 24 6.78 -3.55 -11.09
N GLN A 25 8.09 -3.66 -10.82
CA GLN A 25 9.09 -3.94 -11.87
C GLN A 25 8.92 -5.32 -12.51
N MET A 26 8.53 -6.33 -11.74
CA MET A 26 8.22 -7.64 -12.32
C MET A 26 6.98 -7.56 -13.21
N LEU A 27 5.93 -6.88 -12.72
CA LEU A 27 4.68 -6.67 -13.46
C LEU A 27 4.91 -5.85 -14.75
N GLU A 28 5.72 -4.78 -14.70
CA GLU A 28 6.13 -3.98 -15.87
C GLU A 28 6.94 -4.81 -16.86
N LYS A 29 7.85 -5.68 -16.38
CA LYS A 29 8.59 -6.62 -17.23
C LYS A 29 7.70 -7.68 -17.88
N GLU A 30 6.62 -8.08 -17.21
CA GLU A 30 5.59 -8.96 -17.78
C GLU A 30 4.66 -8.23 -18.75
N GLY A 31 4.81 -6.91 -18.95
CA GLY A 31 3.99 -6.12 -19.85
C GLY A 31 2.68 -5.62 -19.25
N ILE A 32 2.56 -5.61 -17.91
CA ILE A 32 1.40 -5.09 -17.20
C ILE A 32 1.53 -3.58 -17.08
N GLU A 33 0.79 -2.85 -17.93
CA GLU A 33 0.80 -1.38 -17.97
C GLU A 33 0.01 -0.74 -16.83
N GLN A 34 -0.97 -1.45 -16.25
CA GLN A 34 -1.82 -0.92 -15.18
C GLN A 34 -1.57 -1.65 -13.86
N ILE A 35 -0.73 -1.06 -13.02
CA ILE A 35 -0.41 -1.60 -11.71
C ILE A 35 -1.11 -0.78 -10.62
N LEU A 36 -2.19 -1.35 -10.09
CA LEU A 36 -2.94 -0.72 -9.01
C LEU A 36 -2.27 -1.02 -7.67
N LYS A 37 -1.68 0.02 -7.05
CA LYS A 37 -1.09 -0.08 -5.71
C LYS A 37 -2.16 0.15 -4.63
N TYR A 38 -2.39 -0.83 -3.77
CA TYR A 38 -3.28 -0.72 -2.62
C TYR A 38 -2.53 -0.99 -1.32
N GLY A 39 -2.69 -0.10 -0.34
CA GLY A 39 -2.26 -0.33 1.04
C GLY A 39 -3.45 -0.82 1.86
N ILE A 40 -3.37 -2.04 2.38
CA ILE A 40 -4.39 -2.63 3.26
C ILE A 40 -3.76 -2.81 4.64
N ALA A 41 -4.35 -2.20 5.66
CA ALA A 41 -3.98 -2.42 7.05
C ALA A 41 -5.18 -2.88 7.87
N PHE A 42 -4.96 -3.84 8.75
CA PHE A 42 -5.97 -4.39 9.65
C PHE A 42 -5.49 -4.24 11.09
N GLN A 43 -6.29 -3.58 11.92
CA GLN A 43 -6.06 -3.47 13.36
C GLN A 43 -7.29 -4.04 14.09
N THR A 44 -7.20 -5.33 14.45
CA THR A 44 -8.20 -6.09 15.22
C THR A 44 -9.64 -6.03 14.71
N LYS A 45 -10.38 -4.94 14.98
CA LYS A 45 -11.76 -4.71 14.51
C LYS A 45 -11.90 -3.60 13.45
N LYS A 46 -10.80 -2.95 13.08
CA LYS A 46 -10.78 -1.87 12.09
C LYS A 46 -9.96 -2.30 10.89
N CYS A 47 -10.56 -2.20 9.70
CA CYS A 47 -9.87 -2.34 8.44
C CYS A 47 -9.74 -0.97 7.78
N CYS A 48 -8.55 -0.68 7.25
CA CYS A 48 -8.28 0.51 6.48
C CYS A 48 -7.72 0.08 5.12
N VAL A 49 -8.45 0.42 4.07
CA VAL A 49 -8.03 0.21 2.69
C VAL A 49 -7.81 1.58 2.07
N ARG A 50 -6.59 1.83 1.60
CA ARG A 50 -6.22 3.04 0.87
C ARG A 50 -5.75 2.65 -0.52
N ARG A 51 -6.42 3.19 -1.53
CA ARG A 51 -5.94 3.16 -2.90
C ARG A 51 -4.85 4.21 -3.05
N GLY A 52 -3.70 3.85 -3.58
CA GLY A 52 -2.77 4.84 -4.10
C GLY A 52 -3.39 5.45 -5.35
N GLU A 53 -3.75 6.73 -5.32
CA GLU A 53 -4.17 7.43 -6.53
C GLU A 53 -2.99 7.53 -7.49
N LEU A 54 -3.21 7.05 -8.71
CA LEU A 54 -2.30 7.21 -9.83
C LEU A 54 -2.56 8.63 -10.37
N SER A 55 -1.61 9.54 -10.16
CA SER A 55 -1.59 10.88 -10.77
C SER A 55 -1.15 10.82 -12.22
#